data_AF-K2BBD8-F1
#
_entry.id   AF-K2BBD8-F1
#
_cell.length_a   1.000
_cell.length_b   1.000
_cell.length_c   1.000
_cell.angle_alpha   90.00
_cell.angle_beta   90.00
_cell.angle_gamma   90.00
#
_symmetry.space_group_name_H-M   'P 1'
#
loop_
_entity.id
_entity.type
_entity.pdbx_description
1 polymer ?
#
loop_
_entity_poly.entity_id
_entity_poly.type
_entity_poly.pdbx_seq_one_letter_code
_entity_poly.pdbx_strand_id
1 'polypeptide(L)'
;MENLEFKCFTETTSLAEHLEMMKIHWDCADLVQSCTKQISEIVLESPFDTHLHLRDWEMLKAVAPSSATTFAGWIIMPNLAPAIETLEQVISYKWRIMEAIDWENFTPYMTINFRSDYTREFLKKIKPHIIWIKMYPKWQTTNSEGWVDWANIEEYRNTLTYMQELWIPLLVHWERIDGWYKIDELDKERKFAPIYEKLAQEFPKLKIIMEHVSTKECIELIDKYPNLYATVTLHHLLLIHNDIVSMWIQPHHFFKPIAKLWEDRKAILKYVLSGNPKIMLGTDSAPHEVGKKECACWCAWAFTAPIALQALIQIFESFWQLDNLHKFASENAKKNYEIDLPQKNVKFIKKDFEVSDKKELPYDYFINPNVRKELITPAKLFLWWKKLAWDLKGKNLPWTI
;
A
#
# COMPACT_ATOMS: atom_id res chain seq x y z
N MET A 1 10.25 -19.16 -35.96
CA MET A 1 9.84 -18.02 -35.12
C MET A 1 8.37 -17.82 -35.39
N GLU A 2 7.55 -18.58 -34.67
CA GLU A 2 6.10 -18.47 -34.74
C GLU A 2 5.66 -17.08 -34.26
N ASN A 3 4.54 -16.61 -34.80
CA ASN A 3 3.88 -15.35 -34.50
C ASN A 3 3.68 -15.17 -32.99
N LEU A 4 4.66 -14.58 -32.30
CA LEU A 4 4.42 -13.84 -31.08
C LEU A 4 3.81 -12.50 -31.50
N GLU A 5 2.51 -12.50 -31.80
CA GLU A 5 1.74 -11.27 -31.69
C GLU A 5 1.94 -10.78 -30.25
N PHE A 6 2.74 -9.73 -30.08
CA PHE A 6 2.78 -8.97 -28.85
C PHE A 6 1.38 -8.34 -28.71
N LYS A 7 0.43 -9.09 -28.14
CA LYS A 7 -0.78 -8.49 -27.59
C LYS A 7 -0.31 -7.40 -26.65
N CYS A 8 -0.70 -6.17 -26.94
CA CYS A 8 -0.44 -5.07 -26.04
C CYS A 8 -1.05 -5.46 -24.68
N PHE A 9 -0.35 -5.25 -23.55
CA PHE A 9 -0.84 -5.57 -22.19
C PHE A 9 -2.27 -5.05 -21.97
N THR A 10 -2.63 -4.01 -22.71
CA THR A 10 -3.90 -3.31 -22.82
C THR A 10 -5.09 -4.14 -23.33
N GLU A 11 -4.87 -5.34 -23.89
CA GLU A 11 -5.94 -6.19 -24.44
C GLU A 11 -6.45 -7.28 -23.47
N THR A 12 -5.79 -7.44 -22.32
CA THR A 12 -6.17 -8.44 -21.33
C THR A 12 -7.49 -8.05 -20.66
N THR A 13 -8.41 -9.01 -20.52
CA THR A 13 -9.76 -8.79 -19.99
C THR A 13 -9.94 -9.32 -18.56
N SER A 14 -9.02 -10.16 -18.10
CA SER A 14 -9.03 -10.79 -16.76
C SER A 14 -7.65 -10.80 -16.09
N LEU A 15 -7.62 -10.82 -14.76
CA LEU A 15 -6.36 -10.93 -13.99
C LEU A 15 -5.63 -12.23 -14.31
N ALA A 16 -6.35 -13.30 -14.67
CA ALA A 16 -5.75 -14.58 -15.04
C ALA A 16 -4.87 -14.45 -16.29
N GLU A 17 -5.34 -13.74 -17.32
CA GLU A 17 -4.59 -13.52 -18.57
C GLU A 17 -3.30 -12.73 -18.31
N HIS A 18 -3.35 -11.69 -17.47
CA HIS A 18 -2.16 -10.93 -17.13
C HIS A 18 -1.15 -11.72 -16.31
N LEU A 19 -1.62 -12.50 -15.32
CA LEU A 19 -0.74 -13.36 -14.54
C LEU A 19 -0.07 -14.42 -15.42
N GLU A 20 -0.76 -14.90 -16.44
CA GLU A 20 -0.16 -15.81 -17.41
C GLU A 20 0.94 -15.12 -18.24
N MET A 21 0.69 -13.89 -18.71
CA MET A 21 1.72 -13.08 -19.37
C MET A 21 2.92 -12.80 -18.45
N MET A 22 2.69 -12.57 -17.15
CA MET A 22 3.77 -12.41 -16.18
C MET A 22 4.64 -13.67 -16.06
N LYS A 23 4.02 -14.87 -16.11
CA LYS A 23 4.73 -16.15 -16.05
C LYS A 23 5.52 -16.47 -17.30
N ILE A 24 5.05 -16.06 -18.49
CA ILE A 24 5.77 -16.26 -19.76
C ILE A 24 7.18 -15.65 -19.70
N HIS A 25 7.33 -14.54 -18.97
CA HIS A 25 8.61 -13.89 -18.79
C HIS A 25 9.41 -14.42 -17.60
N TRP A 26 8.85 -15.34 -16.81
CA TRP A 26 9.51 -15.95 -15.68
C TRP A 26 10.36 -17.13 -16.14
N ASP A 27 11.59 -17.24 -15.65
CA ASP A 27 12.41 -18.41 -15.95
C ASP A 27 11.76 -19.64 -15.33
N CYS A 28 11.59 -20.72 -16.10
CA CYS A 28 10.94 -21.95 -15.63
C CYS A 28 11.58 -22.52 -14.36
N ALA A 29 12.86 -22.25 -14.11
CA ALA A 29 13.59 -22.66 -12.90
C ALA A 29 13.18 -21.89 -11.64
N ASP A 30 12.62 -20.69 -11.76
CA ASP A 30 12.20 -19.86 -10.63
C ASP A 30 10.78 -20.22 -10.13
N LEU A 31 10.00 -21.00 -10.89
CA LEU A 31 8.67 -21.48 -10.50
C LEU A 31 8.79 -22.86 -9.88
N VAL A 32 8.91 -22.95 -8.55
CA VAL A 32 8.82 -24.23 -7.85
C VAL A 32 7.40 -24.77 -8.00
N GLN A 33 7.25 -25.84 -8.76
CA GLN A 33 5.98 -26.52 -8.96
C GLN A 33 5.62 -27.29 -7.68
N SER A 34 4.74 -26.73 -6.86
CA SER A 34 4.05 -27.50 -5.82
C SER A 34 2.73 -28.02 -6.40
N CYS A 35 2.38 -29.26 -6.06
CA CYS A 35 1.17 -29.91 -6.55
C CYS A 35 -0.05 -29.17 -5.97
N THR A 36 -0.78 -28.43 -6.81
CA THR A 36 -1.93 -27.66 -6.33
C THR A 36 -3.16 -28.53 -6.18
N LYS A 37 -3.60 -28.62 -4.94
CA LYS A 37 -4.97 -28.99 -4.61
C LYS A 37 -5.90 -27.99 -5.32
N GLN A 38 -6.96 -28.48 -5.95
CA GLN A 38 -8.01 -27.61 -6.48
C GLN A 38 -8.78 -27.02 -5.30
N ILE A 39 -8.52 -25.75 -4.97
CA ILE A 39 -9.15 -25.05 -3.83
C ILE A 39 -10.35 -24.26 -4.35
N SER A 40 -11.50 -24.43 -3.71
CA SER A 40 -12.74 -23.69 -4.01
C SER A 40 -13.08 -22.63 -2.96
N GLU A 41 -12.44 -22.68 -1.79
CA GLU A 41 -12.64 -21.76 -0.68
C GLU A 41 -11.33 -21.56 0.10
N ILE A 42 -11.06 -20.32 0.50
CA ILE A 42 -9.93 -19.95 1.38
C ILE A 42 -10.44 -19.06 2.51
N VAL A 43 -9.87 -19.23 3.69
CA VAL A 43 -10.13 -18.39 4.86
C VAL A 43 -8.82 -17.68 5.22
N LEU A 44 -8.88 -16.35 5.35
CA LEU A 44 -7.78 -15.56 5.88
C LEU A 44 -8.12 -15.09 7.29
N GLU A 45 -7.23 -15.37 8.24
CA GLU A 45 -7.44 -15.02 9.64
C GLU A 45 -6.87 -13.63 9.97
N SER A 46 -7.77 -12.75 10.37
CA SER A 46 -7.48 -11.37 10.75
C SER A 46 -6.55 -10.63 9.77
N PRO A 47 -6.91 -10.50 8.47
CA PRO A 47 -6.07 -9.79 7.50
C PRO A 47 -5.75 -8.37 7.96
N PHE A 48 -4.54 -7.89 7.66
CA PHE A 48 -4.05 -6.58 8.11
C PHE A 48 -3.42 -5.79 6.98
N ASP A 49 -3.76 -4.50 6.89
CA ASP A 49 -3.13 -3.58 5.96
C ASP A 49 -2.18 -2.66 6.71
N THR A 50 -0.89 -2.73 6.42
CA THR A 50 0.12 -1.91 7.09
C THR A 50 0.29 -0.52 6.45
N HIS A 51 -0.50 -0.17 5.42
CA HIS A 51 -0.40 1.14 4.77
C HIS A 51 -1.73 1.55 4.13
N LEU A 52 -2.51 2.40 4.80
CA LEU A 52 -3.78 2.87 4.26
C LEU A 52 -4.01 4.37 4.40
N HIS A 53 -4.61 4.96 3.36
CA HIS A 53 -5.13 6.32 3.37
C HIS A 53 -6.66 6.32 3.32
N LEU A 54 -7.30 6.80 4.38
CA LEU A 54 -8.76 6.92 4.43
C LEU A 54 -9.28 8.32 4.08
N ARG A 55 -8.38 9.32 3.99
CA ARG A 55 -8.73 10.74 3.92
C ARG A 55 -9.63 11.11 5.13
N ASP A 56 -10.55 12.06 4.99
CA ASP A 56 -11.41 12.46 6.11
C ASP A 56 -12.83 12.75 5.63
N TRP A 57 -13.74 12.99 6.58
CA TRP A 57 -15.11 13.44 6.34
C TRP A 57 -15.88 12.52 5.38
N GLU A 58 -16.47 13.06 4.33
CA GLU A 58 -17.32 12.31 3.40
C GLU A 58 -16.55 11.25 2.60
N MET A 59 -15.28 11.52 2.27
CA MET A 59 -14.40 10.53 1.65
C MET A 59 -14.15 9.35 2.59
N LEU A 60 -13.90 9.63 3.88
CA LEU A 60 -13.74 8.60 4.90
C LEU A 60 -15.00 7.72 5.02
N LYS A 61 -16.19 8.33 5.12
CA LYS A 61 -17.48 7.61 5.17
C LYS A 61 -17.72 6.73 3.94
N ALA A 62 -17.26 7.16 2.76
CA ALA A 62 -17.46 6.42 1.53
C ALA A 62 -16.56 5.18 1.39
N VAL A 63 -15.32 5.25 1.89
CA VAL A 63 -14.26 4.27 1.60
C VAL A 63 -13.95 3.33 2.77
N ALA A 64 -14.12 3.80 4.00
CA ALA A 64 -13.78 3.02 5.19
C ALA A 64 -14.64 1.75 5.34
N PRO A 65 -15.97 1.75 5.18
CA PRO A 65 -16.78 0.55 5.42
C PRO A 65 -16.40 -0.64 4.54
N SER A 66 -16.15 -0.39 3.26
CA SER A 66 -15.83 -1.45 2.29
C SER A 66 -14.50 -2.11 2.58
N SER A 67 -13.53 -1.30 3.00
CA SER A 67 -12.22 -1.82 3.35
C SER A 67 -12.33 -2.54 4.71
N ALA A 68 -13.06 -1.98 5.69
CA ALA A 68 -13.16 -2.54 7.04
C ALA A 68 -13.79 -3.93 7.00
N THR A 69 -14.67 -4.18 6.03
CA THR A 69 -15.29 -5.50 5.81
C THR A 69 -14.26 -6.63 5.61
N THR A 70 -13.15 -6.38 4.91
CA THR A 70 -12.17 -7.41 4.51
C THR A 70 -10.91 -7.46 5.37
N PHE A 71 -10.70 -6.47 6.25
CA PHE A 71 -9.53 -6.40 7.13
C PHE A 71 -9.94 -6.37 8.62
N ALA A 72 -9.05 -6.83 9.49
CA ALA A 72 -9.19 -6.76 10.96
C ALA A 72 -8.57 -5.50 11.56
N GLY A 73 -7.71 -4.82 10.82
CA GLY A 73 -7.09 -3.58 11.27
C GLY A 73 -6.24 -2.97 10.16
N TRP A 74 -5.90 -1.70 10.35
CA TRP A 74 -5.00 -0.96 9.45
C TRP A 74 -4.02 -0.08 10.20
N ILE A 75 -2.88 0.17 9.57
CA ILE A 75 -2.04 1.31 9.91
C ILE A 75 -2.50 2.52 9.09
N ILE A 76 -2.99 3.54 9.79
CA ILE A 76 -3.58 4.73 9.19
C ILE A 76 -2.51 5.79 8.98
N MET A 77 -2.30 6.19 7.73
CA MET A 77 -1.32 7.22 7.37
C MET A 77 -1.76 8.63 7.80
N PRO A 78 -0.83 9.52 8.22
CA PRO A 78 -1.17 10.77 8.92
C PRO A 78 -1.20 12.01 8.02
N ASN A 79 -1.08 11.83 6.70
CA ASN A 79 -1.01 12.90 5.70
C ASN A 79 -2.38 13.49 5.33
N LEU A 80 -3.18 13.84 6.34
CA LEU A 80 -4.33 14.70 6.18
C LEU A 80 -3.90 16.14 5.87
N ALA A 81 -4.87 17.00 5.56
CA ALA A 81 -4.65 18.43 5.40
C ALA A 81 -5.47 19.19 6.45
N PRO A 82 -4.86 19.67 7.57
CA PRO A 82 -3.44 19.55 7.95
C PRO A 82 -3.05 18.13 8.41
N ALA A 83 -1.74 17.84 8.45
CA ALA A 83 -1.21 16.56 8.89
C ALA A 83 -1.49 16.29 10.38
N ILE A 84 -1.49 15.01 10.77
CA ILE A 84 -1.68 14.58 12.14
C ILE A 84 -0.34 14.59 12.87
N GLU A 85 -0.19 15.48 13.83
CA GLU A 85 1.07 15.75 14.55
C GLU A 85 0.90 15.81 16.08
N THR A 86 -0.35 15.77 16.56
CA THR A 86 -0.69 15.91 17.98
C THR A 86 -1.53 14.74 18.47
N LEU A 87 -1.51 14.52 19.80
CA LEU A 87 -2.31 13.47 20.43
C LEU A 87 -3.82 13.71 20.22
N GLU A 88 -4.24 14.95 20.28
CA GLU A 88 -5.64 15.36 20.13
C GLU A 88 -6.14 15.04 18.71
N GLN A 89 -5.31 15.28 17.68
CA GLN A 89 -5.62 14.87 16.30
C GLN A 89 -5.70 13.35 16.15
N VAL A 90 -4.79 12.59 16.78
CA VAL A 90 -4.80 11.12 16.77
C VAL A 90 -6.12 10.58 17.35
N ILE A 91 -6.52 11.07 18.54
CA ILE A 91 -7.74 10.63 19.22
C ILE A 91 -8.98 11.01 18.39
N SER A 92 -9.04 12.26 17.94
CA SER A 92 -10.19 12.78 17.19
C SER A 92 -10.38 12.05 15.86
N TYR A 93 -9.30 11.82 15.12
CA TYR A 93 -9.39 11.11 13.84
C TYR A 93 -9.69 9.62 14.02
N LYS A 94 -9.10 8.97 15.04
CA LYS A 94 -9.45 7.59 15.39
C LYS A 94 -10.95 7.45 15.66
N TRP A 95 -11.54 8.40 16.40
CA TRP A 95 -12.98 8.40 16.66
C TRP A 95 -13.81 8.53 15.38
N ARG A 96 -13.45 9.45 14.47
CA ARG A 96 -14.14 9.59 13.17
C ARG A 96 -14.05 8.33 12.32
N ILE A 97 -12.91 7.63 12.34
CA ILE A 97 -12.75 6.35 11.63
C ILE A 97 -13.68 5.29 12.22
N MET A 98 -13.71 5.17 13.55
CA MET A 98 -14.58 4.19 14.23
C MET A 98 -16.07 4.47 13.96
N GLU A 99 -16.47 5.74 13.97
CA GLU A 99 -17.83 6.15 13.58
C GLU A 99 -18.13 5.80 12.12
N ALA A 100 -17.21 6.09 11.20
CA ALA A 100 -17.40 5.84 9.77
C ALA A 100 -17.52 4.36 9.41
N ILE A 101 -16.95 3.46 10.22
CA ILE A 101 -17.09 2.00 10.06
C ILE A 101 -18.18 1.40 10.94
N ASP A 102 -19.04 2.22 11.55
CA ASP A 102 -20.11 1.80 12.46
C ASP A 102 -19.62 0.84 13.56
N TRP A 103 -18.43 1.13 14.11
CA TRP A 103 -17.81 0.35 15.18
C TRP A 103 -17.65 -1.15 14.85
N GLU A 104 -17.44 -1.50 13.58
CA GLU A 104 -17.10 -2.87 13.15
C GLU A 104 -15.94 -3.47 13.98
N ASN A 105 -15.87 -4.80 14.03
CA ASN A 105 -14.74 -5.52 14.62
C ASN A 105 -13.46 -5.28 13.80
N PHE A 106 -12.79 -4.17 14.11
CA PHE A 106 -11.71 -3.58 13.35
C PHE A 106 -10.88 -2.62 14.24
N THR A 107 -9.56 -2.63 14.10
CA THR A 107 -8.66 -1.73 14.84
C THR A 107 -7.90 -0.76 13.92
N PRO A 108 -8.15 0.57 14.00
CA PRO A 108 -7.30 1.58 13.37
C PRO A 108 -6.07 1.86 14.25
N TYR A 109 -4.91 1.43 13.77
CA TYR A 109 -3.60 1.72 14.34
C TYR A 109 -3.11 3.06 13.80
N MET A 110 -3.16 4.08 14.66
CA MET A 110 -2.88 5.46 14.24
C MET A 110 -1.38 5.71 14.11
N THR A 111 -1.03 6.65 13.24
CA THR A 111 0.33 7.19 13.13
C THR A 111 0.30 8.71 13.26
N ILE A 112 1.47 9.32 13.42
CA ILE A 112 1.68 10.76 13.26
C ILE A 112 2.74 11.02 12.21
N ASN A 113 2.66 12.20 11.61
CA ASN A 113 3.69 12.70 10.72
C ASN A 113 4.99 12.93 11.51
N PHE A 114 6.13 12.65 10.91
CA PHE A 114 7.42 12.90 11.54
C PHE A 114 7.68 14.40 11.69
N ARG A 115 8.36 14.80 12.77
CA ARG A 115 8.90 16.14 12.95
C ARG A 115 10.28 16.06 13.59
N SER A 116 11.18 16.98 13.24
CA SER A 116 12.54 17.03 13.80
C SER A 116 12.55 17.43 15.27
N ASP A 117 11.54 18.17 15.72
CA ASP A 117 11.46 18.83 17.03
C ASP A 117 10.67 18.04 18.09
N TYR A 118 10.35 16.76 17.85
CA TYR A 118 9.68 15.94 18.85
C TYR A 118 10.55 15.74 20.10
N THR A 119 10.01 16.14 21.25
CA THR A 119 10.66 15.90 22.54
C THR A 119 10.45 14.47 23.02
N ARG A 120 11.35 14.00 23.88
CA ARG A 120 11.24 12.68 24.51
C ARG A 120 9.97 12.55 25.34
N GLU A 121 9.55 13.61 26.02
CA GLU A 121 8.33 13.69 26.82
C GLU A 121 7.09 13.54 25.94
N PHE A 122 7.07 14.22 24.79
CA PHE A 122 6.00 14.09 23.81
C PHE A 122 5.91 12.66 23.26
N LEU A 123 7.04 12.09 22.84
CA LEU A 123 7.10 10.73 22.30
C LEU A 123 6.63 9.69 23.32
N LYS A 124 7.00 9.84 24.59
CA LYS A 124 6.47 8.99 25.68
C LYS A 124 4.96 9.13 25.85
N LYS A 125 4.44 10.36 25.80
CA LYS A 125 3.00 10.64 25.96
C LYS A 125 2.19 10.04 24.81
N ILE A 126 2.68 10.13 23.57
CA ILE A 126 1.93 9.70 22.39
C ILE A 126 2.08 8.21 22.08
N LYS A 127 3.18 7.56 22.49
CA LYS A 127 3.47 6.15 22.22
C LYS A 127 2.28 5.19 22.47
N PRO A 128 1.48 5.30 23.54
CA PRO A 128 0.35 4.40 23.76
C PRO A 128 -0.81 4.57 22.75
N HIS A 129 -0.82 5.68 22.01
CA HIS A 129 -1.91 6.07 21.11
C HIS A 129 -1.59 5.88 19.63
N ILE A 130 -0.31 5.67 19.29
CA ILE A 130 0.16 5.44 17.94
C ILE A 130 0.87 4.11 17.86
N ILE A 131 0.87 3.52 16.68
CA ILE A 131 1.73 2.38 16.42
C ILE A 131 3.13 2.91 16.07
N TRP A 132 3.23 3.85 15.12
CA TRP A 132 4.48 4.24 14.47
C TRP A 132 4.45 5.71 14.02
N ILE A 133 5.62 6.25 13.61
CA ILE A 133 5.75 7.61 13.07
C ILE A 133 6.12 7.53 11.60
N LYS A 134 5.35 8.24 10.75
CA LYS A 134 5.54 8.24 9.29
C LYS A 134 6.34 9.46 8.84
N MET A 135 7.45 9.20 8.18
CA MET A 135 8.33 10.20 7.59
C MET A 135 8.08 10.33 6.09
N TYR A 136 7.99 11.57 5.63
CA TYR A 136 7.83 11.91 4.21
C TYR A 136 8.90 12.93 3.74
N PRO A 137 9.26 12.95 2.42
CA PRO A 137 10.25 13.84 1.81
C PRO A 137 9.81 15.28 1.53
N LYS A 138 10.62 16.27 1.90
CA LYS A 138 10.28 17.69 1.72
C LYS A 138 9.70 18.06 0.35
N TRP A 139 8.63 18.87 0.35
CA TRP A 139 8.00 19.51 -0.81
C TRP A 139 7.16 18.65 -1.77
N GLN A 140 6.70 17.44 -1.41
CA GLN A 140 5.89 16.62 -2.33
C GLN A 140 4.38 16.95 -2.38
N THR A 141 3.80 17.64 -1.38
CA THR A 141 2.39 18.09 -1.43
C THR A 141 2.18 19.43 -0.69
N THR A 142 1.00 20.03 -0.83
CA THR A 142 0.65 21.43 -0.50
C THR A 142 0.64 21.83 0.99
N ASN A 143 1.21 21.04 1.91
CA ASN A 143 1.36 21.38 3.34
C ASN A 143 2.65 20.74 3.89
N SER A 144 3.82 21.32 3.57
CA SER A 144 5.12 20.66 3.69
C SER A 144 6.05 21.06 4.85
N GLU A 145 5.51 21.59 5.95
CA GLU A 145 6.30 22.12 7.08
C GLU A 145 6.98 21.05 7.96
N GLY A 146 6.57 19.78 7.92
CA GLY A 146 7.16 18.67 8.71
C GLY A 146 8.05 17.66 7.95
N TRP A 147 8.57 18.00 6.78
CA TRP A 147 9.13 17.02 5.85
C TRP A 147 10.67 17.06 5.80
N VAL A 148 11.29 15.88 5.64
CA VAL A 148 12.70 15.63 5.97
C VAL A 148 13.62 15.78 4.75
N ASP A 149 14.78 16.41 4.93
CA ASP A 149 15.88 16.56 3.98
C ASP A 149 17.13 15.79 4.45
N TRP A 150 17.43 14.68 3.80
CA TRP A 150 18.49 13.76 4.19
C TRP A 150 19.92 14.30 4.10
N ALA A 151 20.15 15.42 3.42
CA ALA A 151 21.43 16.12 3.52
C ALA A 151 21.75 16.50 4.99
N ASN A 152 20.72 16.64 5.82
CA ASN A 152 20.80 17.07 7.21
C ASN A 152 20.25 16.02 8.18
N ILE A 153 20.69 14.76 8.11
CA ILE A 153 20.33 13.72 9.11
C ILE A 153 20.48 14.23 10.56
N GLU A 154 21.43 15.13 10.78
CA GLU A 154 21.73 15.72 12.08
C GLU A 154 20.55 16.52 12.67
N GLU A 155 19.72 17.12 11.81
CA GLU A 155 18.49 17.79 12.23
C GLU A 155 17.48 16.79 12.85
N TYR A 156 17.50 15.54 12.39
CA TYR A 156 16.55 14.50 12.78
C TYR A 156 17.11 13.57 13.86
N ARG A 157 18.42 13.65 14.15
CA ARG A 157 19.13 12.72 15.04
C ARG A 157 18.50 12.65 16.42
N ASN A 158 18.07 13.76 16.99
CA ASN A 158 17.47 13.77 18.34
C ASN A 158 16.18 12.96 18.36
N THR A 159 15.24 13.29 17.47
CA THR A 159 13.96 12.56 17.38
C THR A 159 14.16 11.08 17.06
N LEU A 160 15.04 10.75 16.11
CA LEU A 160 15.35 9.35 15.75
C LEU A 160 15.99 8.58 16.91
N THR A 161 16.87 9.23 17.69
CA THR A 161 17.44 8.66 18.92
C THR A 161 16.35 8.36 19.95
N TYR A 162 15.44 9.31 20.19
CA TYR A 162 14.34 9.10 21.14
C TYR A 162 13.38 8.01 20.68
N MET A 163 13.05 7.97 19.38
CA MET A 163 12.25 6.91 18.78
C MET A 163 12.89 5.53 19.01
N GLN A 164 14.21 5.42 18.77
CA GLN A 164 14.98 4.21 19.01
C GLN A 164 14.95 3.79 20.49
N GLU A 165 15.21 4.71 21.42
CA GLU A 165 15.19 4.44 22.87
C GLU A 165 13.81 4.00 23.36
N LEU A 166 12.76 4.58 22.78
CA LEU A 166 11.38 4.31 23.15
C LEU A 166 10.76 3.19 22.33
N TRP A 167 11.51 2.55 21.43
CA TRP A 167 11.01 1.51 20.51
C TRP A 167 9.79 1.96 19.70
N ILE A 168 9.75 3.24 19.32
CA ILE A 168 8.74 3.81 18.42
C ILE A 168 9.28 3.69 17.02
N PRO A 169 8.68 2.89 16.12
CA PRO A 169 9.39 2.58 14.90
C PRO A 169 8.98 3.51 13.74
N LEU A 170 9.82 3.54 12.71
CA LEU A 170 9.81 4.56 11.66
C LEU A 170 9.24 3.99 10.36
N LEU A 171 8.11 4.55 9.90
CA LEU A 171 7.55 4.25 8.57
C LEU A 171 8.08 5.27 7.58
N VAL A 172 8.41 4.83 6.38
CA VAL A 172 9.24 5.63 5.51
C VAL A 172 8.77 5.56 4.06
N HIS A 173 8.36 6.70 3.50
CA HIS A 173 8.13 6.88 2.05
C HIS A 173 9.23 7.77 1.48
N TRP A 174 9.90 7.39 0.39
CA TRP A 174 10.95 8.24 -0.21
C TRP A 174 11.03 8.19 -1.72
N GLU A 175 10.91 9.37 -2.32
CA GLU A 175 11.22 9.60 -3.73
C GLU A 175 11.79 11.01 -3.98
N ARG A 176 12.42 11.64 -2.98
CA ARG A 176 13.04 12.95 -3.20
C ARG A 176 14.33 13.08 -2.41
N ILE A 177 15.37 13.45 -3.13
CA ILE A 177 16.71 13.74 -2.61
C ILE A 177 17.18 15.07 -3.21
N ASP A 178 18.22 15.68 -2.65
CA ASP A 178 18.80 16.88 -3.23
C ASP A 178 19.22 16.67 -4.69
N GLY A 179 18.85 17.63 -5.54
CA GLY A 179 19.01 17.47 -6.98
C GLY A 179 18.00 16.52 -7.64
N TRP A 180 16.87 16.21 -6.99
CA TRP A 180 15.80 15.33 -7.54
C TRP A 180 15.36 15.68 -8.97
N TYR A 181 15.44 16.95 -9.37
CA TYR A 181 15.10 17.41 -10.72
C TYR A 181 16.11 16.94 -11.80
N LYS A 182 17.25 16.39 -11.37
CA LYS A 182 18.28 15.76 -12.22
C LYS A 182 18.19 14.23 -12.23
N ILE A 183 17.24 13.66 -11.50
CA ILE A 183 17.09 12.21 -11.31
C ILE A 183 15.76 11.80 -11.92
N ASP A 184 15.81 10.80 -12.80
CA ASP A 184 14.62 10.26 -13.43
C ASP A 184 13.65 9.68 -12.38
N GLU A 185 12.35 9.74 -12.64
CA GLU A 185 11.32 9.20 -11.74
C GLU A 185 11.52 7.70 -11.46
N LEU A 186 12.05 6.94 -12.43
CA LEU A 186 12.36 5.53 -12.27
C LEU A 186 13.52 5.27 -11.31
N ASP A 187 14.45 6.22 -11.17
CA ASP A 187 15.67 6.07 -10.38
C ASP A 187 15.57 6.62 -8.95
N LYS A 188 14.54 7.42 -8.65
CA LYS A 188 14.43 8.14 -7.37
C LYS A 188 14.51 7.23 -6.15
N GLU A 189 13.75 6.13 -6.13
CA GLU A 189 13.79 5.17 -5.03
C GLU A 189 15.13 4.42 -4.98
N ARG A 190 15.68 4.03 -6.14
CA ARG A 190 16.98 3.34 -6.24
C ARG A 190 18.12 4.19 -5.67
N LYS A 191 18.10 5.49 -5.97
CA LYS A 191 19.06 6.48 -5.42
C LYS A 191 18.84 6.75 -3.94
N PHE A 192 17.69 6.37 -3.38
CA PHE A 192 17.42 6.48 -1.96
C PHE A 192 17.95 5.27 -1.15
N ALA A 193 18.16 4.10 -1.76
CA ALA A 193 18.65 2.90 -1.08
C ALA A 193 19.84 3.15 -0.11
N PRO A 194 20.90 3.93 -0.47
CA PRO A 194 22.01 4.22 0.45
C PRO A 194 21.60 4.98 1.73
N ILE A 195 20.49 5.71 1.70
CA ILE A 195 19.97 6.42 2.87
C ILE A 195 19.32 5.44 3.85
N TYR A 196 18.59 4.43 3.36
CA TYR A 196 18.11 3.34 4.22
C TYR A 196 19.26 2.60 4.89
N GLU A 197 20.35 2.37 4.17
CA GLU A 197 21.56 1.76 4.74
C GLU A 197 22.16 2.63 5.84
N LYS A 198 22.34 3.93 5.59
CA LYS A 198 22.83 4.90 6.59
C LYS A 198 21.94 4.93 7.83
N LEU A 199 20.63 5.00 7.64
CA LEU A 199 19.63 4.93 8.70
C LEU A 199 19.77 3.66 9.54
N ALA A 200 19.86 2.50 8.88
CA ALA A 200 19.96 1.21 9.53
C ALA A 200 21.26 1.08 10.36
N GLN A 201 22.36 1.63 9.85
CA GLN A 201 23.66 1.62 10.52
C GLN A 201 23.72 2.59 11.70
N GLU A 202 23.18 3.81 11.56
CA GLU A 202 23.21 4.82 12.62
C GLU A 202 22.21 4.54 13.75
N PHE A 203 21.07 3.93 13.43
CA PHE A 203 20.01 3.60 14.38
C PHE A 203 19.70 2.08 14.37
N PRO A 204 20.66 1.23 14.77
CA PRO A 204 20.55 -0.22 14.62
C PRO A 204 19.45 -0.88 15.46
N LYS A 205 18.89 -0.20 16.46
CA LYS A 205 17.76 -0.68 17.27
C LYS A 205 16.42 -0.10 16.83
N LEU A 206 16.41 0.92 15.95
CA LEU A 206 15.18 1.49 15.39
C LEU A 206 14.67 0.53 14.30
N LYS A 207 13.44 0.01 14.44
CA LYS A 207 12.81 -0.70 13.31
C LYS A 207 12.39 0.33 12.26
N ILE A 208 12.73 0.06 11.01
CA ILE A 208 12.49 0.95 9.88
C ILE A 208 11.76 0.16 8.81
N ILE A 209 10.59 0.66 8.41
CA ILE A 209 9.77 0.05 7.37
C ILE A 209 9.91 0.92 6.13
N MET A 210 10.55 0.32 5.12
CA MET A 210 10.58 0.85 3.76
C MET A 210 9.18 0.63 3.18
N GLU A 211 8.37 1.68 3.14
CA GLU A 211 7.00 1.57 2.65
C GLU A 211 6.99 1.34 1.13
N HIS A 212 5.98 0.60 0.66
CA HIS A 212 5.61 0.40 -0.76
C HIS A 212 6.83 0.34 -1.70
N VAL A 213 7.78 -0.54 -1.37
CA VAL A 213 9.03 -0.65 -2.14
C VAL A 213 8.72 -1.04 -3.58
N SER A 214 9.38 -0.38 -4.53
CA SER A 214 9.15 -0.55 -5.96
C SER A 214 10.41 -0.93 -6.74
N THR A 215 11.58 -0.96 -6.09
CA THR A 215 12.86 -1.30 -6.72
C THR A 215 13.48 -2.59 -6.17
N LYS A 216 14.21 -3.31 -7.02
CA LYS A 216 15.02 -4.46 -6.62
C LYS A 216 16.03 -4.10 -5.53
N GLU A 217 16.69 -2.95 -5.68
CA GLU A 217 17.72 -2.49 -4.74
C GLU A 217 17.17 -2.32 -3.33
N CYS A 218 16.00 -1.69 -3.17
CA CYS A 218 15.42 -1.47 -1.86
C CYS A 218 14.96 -2.77 -1.21
N ILE A 219 14.29 -3.66 -1.96
CA ILE A 219 13.83 -4.92 -1.36
C ILE A 219 15.00 -5.80 -0.91
N GLU A 220 16.13 -5.82 -1.63
CA GLU A 220 17.32 -6.58 -1.23
C GLU A 220 18.02 -6.05 0.03
N LEU A 221 17.73 -4.81 0.47
CA LEU A 221 18.31 -4.27 1.71
C LEU A 221 17.80 -4.97 2.97
N ILE A 222 16.61 -5.58 2.94
CA ILE A 222 16.05 -6.27 4.12
C ILE A 222 16.92 -7.46 4.55
N ASP A 223 17.69 -8.03 3.63
CA ASP A 223 18.59 -9.15 3.91
C ASP A 223 19.91 -8.66 4.53
N LYS A 224 20.31 -7.42 4.24
CA LYS A 224 21.56 -6.84 4.74
C LYS A 224 21.45 -6.31 6.18
N TYR A 225 20.28 -5.83 6.58
CA TYR A 225 20.10 -5.12 7.85
C TYR A 225 18.97 -5.73 8.69
N PRO A 226 19.22 -6.10 9.96
CA PRO A 226 18.24 -6.78 10.81
C PRO A 226 17.02 -5.91 11.15
N ASN A 227 17.19 -4.60 11.18
CA ASN A 227 16.18 -3.61 11.56
C ASN A 227 15.44 -2.99 10.36
N LEU A 228 15.75 -3.40 9.12
CA LEU A 228 15.00 -3.03 7.93
C LEU A 228 13.91 -4.06 7.62
N TYR A 229 12.75 -3.53 7.26
CA TYR A 229 11.55 -4.25 6.86
C TYR A 229 10.94 -3.55 5.65
N ALA A 230 10.00 -4.19 4.96
CA ALA A 230 9.34 -3.60 3.81
C ALA A 230 7.84 -3.85 3.80
N THR A 231 7.09 -2.90 3.23
CA THR A 231 5.72 -3.16 2.79
C THR A 231 5.67 -3.19 1.27
N VAL A 232 4.78 -4.01 0.74
CA VAL A 232 4.56 -4.13 -0.70
C VAL A 232 3.07 -4.01 -0.98
N THR A 233 2.75 -3.18 -1.97
CA THR A 233 1.38 -2.94 -2.42
C THR A 233 0.94 -4.00 -3.42
N LEU A 234 -0.38 -4.19 -3.54
CA LEU A 234 -0.94 -4.97 -4.65
C LEU A 234 -0.47 -4.42 -6.01
N HIS A 235 -0.42 -3.11 -6.15
CA HIS A 235 -0.23 -2.48 -7.44
C HIS A 235 1.20 -2.59 -7.99
N HIS A 236 2.19 -2.53 -7.11
CA HIS A 236 3.58 -2.84 -7.43
C HIS A 236 3.82 -4.33 -7.76
N LEU A 237 2.96 -5.25 -7.30
CA LEU A 237 3.03 -6.65 -7.70
C LEU A 237 2.46 -6.90 -9.10
N LEU A 238 1.55 -6.04 -9.55
CA LEU A 238 0.83 -6.22 -10.81
C LEU A 238 1.39 -5.40 -11.95
N LEU A 239 1.87 -4.17 -11.69
CA LEU A 239 2.17 -3.21 -12.75
C LEU A 239 3.67 -2.97 -12.90
N ILE A 240 4.09 -2.72 -14.13
CA ILE A 240 5.38 -2.17 -14.52
C ILE A 240 5.18 -0.80 -15.16
N HIS A 241 6.27 -0.06 -15.37
CA HIS A 241 6.24 1.26 -15.97
C HIS A 241 5.50 1.29 -17.33
N ASN A 242 5.65 0.25 -18.14
CA ASN A 242 4.97 0.13 -19.44
C ASN A 242 3.44 0.04 -19.33
N ASP A 243 2.90 -0.37 -18.17
CA ASP A 243 1.46 -0.34 -17.94
C ASP A 243 0.95 1.10 -17.73
N ILE A 244 1.83 2.02 -17.34
CA ILE A 244 1.52 3.46 -17.20
C ILE A 244 1.66 4.15 -18.56
N VAL A 245 2.77 3.88 -19.26
CA VAL A 245 3.12 4.53 -20.52
C VAL A 245 3.50 3.47 -21.56
N SER A 246 2.59 3.19 -22.50
CA SER A 246 2.88 2.40 -23.70
C SER A 246 2.39 3.12 -24.97
N MET A 247 1.49 2.51 -25.75
CA MET A 247 0.80 3.14 -26.87
C MET A 247 -0.06 4.32 -26.40
N TRP A 248 -0.67 4.18 -25.22
CA TRP A 248 -1.49 5.19 -24.56
C TRP A 248 -1.03 5.37 -23.13
N ILE A 249 -1.28 6.55 -22.55
CA ILE A 249 -0.97 6.81 -21.15
C ILE A 249 -2.18 6.47 -20.27
N GLN A 250 -1.94 5.73 -19.19
CA GLN A 250 -2.95 5.33 -18.22
C GLN A 250 -2.83 6.14 -16.93
N PRO A 251 -3.61 7.24 -16.76
CA PRO A 251 -3.55 8.06 -15.55
C PRO A 251 -3.87 7.25 -14.29
N HIS A 252 -4.72 6.24 -14.43
CA HIS A 252 -5.19 5.38 -13.36
C HIS A 252 -4.06 4.51 -12.78
N HIS A 253 -3.09 4.12 -13.60
CA HIS A 253 -1.89 3.42 -13.16
C HIS A 253 -0.79 4.35 -12.61
N PHE A 254 -1.01 5.66 -12.59
CA PHE A 254 -0.04 6.59 -12.04
C PHE A 254 -0.18 6.70 -10.51
N PHE A 255 0.83 6.20 -9.80
CA PHE A 255 0.99 6.27 -8.33
C PHE A 255 2.46 6.51 -7.97
N LYS A 256 2.73 6.71 -6.67
CA LYS A 256 4.06 6.99 -6.12
C LYS A 256 4.35 5.99 -4.98
N PRO A 257 5.43 5.21 -5.01
CA PRO A 257 6.43 5.19 -6.07
C PRO A 257 5.92 4.75 -7.43
N ILE A 258 6.48 5.31 -8.50
CA ILE A 258 6.01 4.92 -9.84
C ILE A 258 6.33 3.45 -10.10
N ALA A 259 5.45 2.70 -10.78
CA ALA A 259 5.76 1.34 -11.22
C ALA A 259 7.09 1.33 -12.00
N LYS A 260 7.96 0.37 -11.68
CA LYS A 260 9.34 0.30 -12.19
C LYS A 260 9.46 -0.73 -13.31
N LEU A 261 10.69 -1.18 -13.58
CA LEU A 261 10.95 -2.13 -14.66
C LEU A 261 10.46 -3.54 -14.28
N TRP A 262 10.43 -4.41 -15.29
CA TRP A 262 10.00 -5.79 -15.11
C TRP A 262 10.88 -6.54 -14.10
N GLU A 263 12.19 -6.28 -14.09
CA GLU A 263 13.17 -6.87 -13.18
C GLU A 263 12.91 -6.48 -11.72
N ASP A 264 12.47 -5.23 -11.48
CA ASP A 264 12.12 -4.74 -10.16
C ASP A 264 10.87 -5.46 -9.64
N ARG A 265 9.81 -5.54 -10.46
CA ARG A 265 8.58 -6.28 -10.12
C ARG A 265 8.87 -7.76 -9.89
N LYS A 266 9.69 -8.40 -10.74
CA LYS A 266 10.10 -9.82 -10.58
C LYS A 266 10.80 -10.04 -9.24
N ALA A 267 11.74 -9.17 -8.89
CA ALA A 267 12.45 -9.26 -7.61
C ALA A 267 11.49 -9.14 -6.42
N ILE A 268 10.66 -8.10 -6.40
CA ILE A 268 9.69 -7.87 -5.31
C ILE A 268 8.72 -9.04 -5.16
N LEU A 269 8.16 -9.51 -6.28
CA LEU A 269 7.21 -10.61 -6.26
C LEU A 269 7.86 -11.91 -5.75
N LYS A 270 9.11 -12.20 -6.11
CA LYS A 270 9.87 -13.35 -5.56
C LYS A 270 9.97 -13.28 -4.04
N TYR A 271 10.31 -12.10 -3.51
CA TYR A 271 10.42 -11.87 -2.07
C TYR A 271 9.06 -12.04 -1.35
N VAL A 272 7.98 -11.47 -1.90
CA VAL A 272 6.62 -11.62 -1.34
C VAL A 272 6.15 -13.07 -1.35
N LEU A 273 6.29 -13.76 -2.49
CA LEU A 273 5.85 -15.14 -2.68
C LEU A 273 6.63 -16.15 -1.82
N SER A 274 7.86 -15.82 -1.41
CA SER A 274 8.67 -16.63 -0.50
C SER A 274 8.14 -16.68 0.93
N GLY A 275 7.19 -15.79 1.29
CA GLY A 275 6.70 -15.66 2.66
C GLY A 275 7.75 -15.05 3.62
N ASN A 276 8.68 -14.24 3.10
CA ASN A 276 9.74 -13.62 3.89
C ASN A 276 9.16 -12.86 5.11
N PRO A 277 9.64 -13.13 6.35
CA PRO A 277 9.03 -12.60 7.57
C PRO A 277 9.15 -11.09 7.73
N LYS A 278 10.01 -10.41 6.96
CA LYS A 278 10.21 -8.96 7.01
C LYS A 278 9.32 -8.18 6.04
N ILE A 279 8.51 -8.87 5.25
CA ILE A 279 7.67 -8.27 4.22
C ILE A 279 6.21 -8.38 4.58
N MET A 280 5.49 -7.29 4.48
CA MET A 280 4.08 -7.19 4.86
C MET A 280 3.26 -6.54 3.75
N LEU A 281 1.98 -6.89 3.72
CA LEU A 281 1.00 -6.18 2.90
C LEU A 281 0.80 -4.76 3.44
N GLY A 282 1.13 -3.77 2.61
CA GLY A 282 0.67 -2.39 2.76
C GLY A 282 0.04 -1.97 1.45
N THR A 283 -1.28 -1.77 1.39
CA THR A 283 -1.96 -1.57 0.10
C THR A 283 -1.61 -0.24 -0.56
N ASP A 284 -1.24 0.75 0.26
CA ASP A 284 -1.16 2.17 -0.12
C ASP A 284 -2.42 2.61 -0.87
N SER A 285 -3.57 2.07 -0.44
CA SER A 285 -4.84 2.39 -1.04
C SER A 285 -5.23 3.80 -0.64
N ALA A 286 -5.36 4.66 -1.65
CA ALA A 286 -5.44 6.10 -1.54
C ALA A 286 -6.53 6.68 -2.45
N PRO A 287 -7.77 6.74 -1.95
CA PRO A 287 -8.90 7.20 -2.73
C PRO A 287 -8.79 8.68 -3.06
N HIS A 288 -9.17 9.01 -4.30
CA HIS A 288 -9.27 10.34 -4.86
C HIS A 288 -10.52 10.45 -5.72
N GLU A 289 -11.01 11.68 -5.87
CA GLU A 289 -12.00 12.02 -6.88
C GLU A 289 -11.45 11.71 -8.28
N VAL A 290 -12.28 11.14 -9.15
CA VAL A 290 -11.91 10.81 -10.53
C VAL A 290 -11.35 12.02 -11.29
N GLY A 291 -11.89 13.23 -11.13
CA GLY A 291 -11.38 14.42 -11.83
C GLY A 291 -9.96 14.82 -11.43
N LYS A 292 -9.46 14.39 -10.26
CA LYS A 292 -8.06 14.57 -9.88
C LYS A 292 -7.12 13.59 -10.58
N LYS A 293 -7.65 12.47 -11.10
CA LYS A 293 -6.92 11.49 -11.92
C LYS A 293 -7.08 11.77 -13.41
N GLU A 294 -8.27 12.17 -13.86
CA GLU A 294 -8.61 12.45 -15.26
C GLU A 294 -8.52 13.95 -15.60
N CYS A 295 -7.35 14.58 -15.36
CA CYS A 295 -7.12 16.01 -15.63
C CYS A 295 -5.84 16.28 -16.43
N ALA A 296 -5.32 17.51 -16.46
CA ALA A 296 -4.03 17.80 -17.09
C ALA A 296 -2.83 17.52 -16.16
N CYS A 297 -3.06 17.51 -14.84
CA CYS A 297 -2.05 17.29 -13.81
C CYS A 297 -2.49 16.16 -12.88
N TRP A 298 -2.31 14.92 -13.32
CA TRP A 298 -2.83 13.74 -12.62
C TRP A 298 -2.24 13.57 -11.23
N CYS A 299 -3.11 13.35 -10.25
CA CYS A 299 -2.69 12.97 -8.90
C CYS A 299 -2.17 11.53 -8.88
N ALA A 300 -1.07 11.29 -8.15
CA ALA A 300 -0.38 10.00 -8.16
C ALA A 300 -0.84 9.08 -7.02
N TRP A 301 -1.84 8.22 -7.26
CA TRP A 301 -2.44 7.34 -6.24
C TRP A 301 -3.20 6.16 -6.86
N ALA A 302 -3.44 5.10 -6.08
CA ALA A 302 -4.27 3.95 -6.47
C ALA A 302 -5.28 3.60 -5.37
N PHE A 303 -6.51 3.23 -5.72
CA PHE A 303 -7.53 2.79 -4.73
C PHE A 303 -7.78 1.29 -4.86
N THR A 304 -7.14 0.50 -3.99
CA THR A 304 -7.03 -0.95 -4.15
C THR A 304 -7.61 -1.75 -2.97
N ALA A 305 -7.80 -1.13 -1.80
CA ALA A 305 -8.19 -1.84 -0.57
C ALA A 305 -9.44 -2.72 -0.73
N PRO A 306 -10.52 -2.32 -1.44
CA PRO A 306 -11.72 -3.15 -1.58
C PRO A 306 -11.51 -4.49 -2.31
N ILE A 307 -10.48 -4.60 -3.14
CA ILE A 307 -10.19 -5.79 -3.96
C ILE A 307 -8.83 -6.42 -3.64
N ALA A 308 -8.11 -5.88 -2.67
CA ALA A 308 -6.72 -6.24 -2.40
C ALA A 308 -6.57 -7.74 -2.13
N LEU A 309 -7.39 -8.29 -1.23
CA LEU A 309 -7.28 -9.69 -0.83
C LEU A 309 -7.71 -10.65 -1.95
N GLN A 310 -8.76 -10.33 -2.69
CA GLN A 310 -9.23 -11.11 -3.85
C GLN A 310 -8.12 -11.24 -4.90
N ALA A 311 -7.49 -10.11 -5.27
CA ALA A 311 -6.41 -10.10 -6.24
C ALA A 311 -5.14 -10.81 -5.71
N LEU A 312 -4.80 -10.63 -4.43
CA LEU A 312 -3.66 -11.33 -3.81
C LEU A 312 -3.87 -12.85 -3.76
N ILE A 313 -5.07 -13.33 -3.45
CA ILE A 313 -5.40 -14.75 -3.52
C ILE A 313 -5.12 -15.29 -4.92
N GLN A 314 -5.59 -14.59 -5.95
CA GLN A 314 -5.38 -14.99 -7.33
C GLN A 314 -3.90 -14.94 -7.76
N ILE A 315 -3.12 -13.95 -7.31
CA ILE A 315 -1.67 -13.88 -7.52
C ILE A 315 -1.00 -15.10 -6.87
N PHE A 316 -1.16 -15.30 -5.56
CA PHE A 316 -0.48 -16.37 -4.83
C PHE A 316 -0.92 -17.77 -5.31
N GLU A 317 -2.20 -17.96 -5.67
CA GLU A 317 -2.68 -19.18 -6.32
C GLU A 317 -1.98 -19.41 -7.66
N SER A 318 -1.88 -18.38 -8.50
CA SER A 318 -1.29 -18.50 -9.84
C SER A 318 0.20 -18.88 -9.80
N PHE A 319 0.91 -18.50 -8.74
CA PHE A 319 2.31 -18.85 -8.53
C PHE A 319 2.52 -20.07 -7.63
N TRP A 320 1.46 -20.80 -7.26
CA TRP A 320 1.53 -22.00 -6.42
C TRP A 320 2.09 -21.74 -5.01
N GLN A 321 1.85 -20.55 -4.46
CA GLN A 321 2.39 -20.09 -3.18
C GLN A 321 1.30 -19.70 -2.16
N LEU A 322 0.07 -20.17 -2.36
CA LEU A 322 -1.09 -19.77 -1.53
C LEU A 322 -0.86 -19.94 -0.02
N ASP A 323 -0.06 -20.92 0.40
CA ASP A 323 0.33 -21.14 1.80
C ASP A 323 1.09 -19.96 2.42
N ASN A 324 1.76 -19.14 1.61
CA ASN A 324 2.50 -17.95 2.06
C ASN A 324 1.64 -16.67 2.09
N LEU A 325 0.42 -16.70 1.54
CA LEU A 325 -0.45 -15.51 1.52
C LEU A 325 -0.79 -15.06 2.94
N HIS A 326 -1.08 -16.00 3.84
CA HIS A 326 -1.45 -15.67 5.21
C HIS A 326 -0.32 -14.97 5.98
N LYS A 327 0.93 -15.38 5.73
CA LYS A 327 2.13 -14.72 6.28
C LYS A 327 2.20 -13.26 5.83
N PHE A 328 2.09 -13.03 4.52
CA PHE A 328 2.20 -11.71 3.91
C PHE A 328 1.07 -10.76 4.31
N ALA A 329 -0.18 -11.24 4.32
CA ALA A 329 -1.37 -10.44 4.56
C ALA A 329 -1.80 -10.34 6.04
N SER A 330 -1.10 -11.00 6.97
CA SER A 330 -1.48 -11.00 8.40
C SER A 330 -0.31 -11.27 9.35
N GLU A 331 0.28 -12.48 9.33
CA GLU A 331 1.16 -12.94 10.42
C GLU A 331 2.44 -12.11 10.57
N ASN A 332 3.08 -11.77 9.45
CA ASN A 332 4.31 -10.99 9.44
C ASN A 332 4.08 -9.64 10.11
N ALA A 333 2.94 -9.00 9.85
CA ALA A 333 2.62 -7.72 10.44
C ALA A 333 2.36 -7.85 11.95
N LYS A 334 1.54 -8.82 12.38
CA LYS A 334 1.33 -9.10 13.82
C LYS A 334 2.66 -9.22 14.57
N LYS A 335 3.60 -9.97 14.00
CA LYS A 335 4.93 -10.20 14.58
C LYS A 335 5.80 -8.95 14.56
N ASN A 336 5.91 -8.26 13.43
CA ASN A 336 6.84 -7.15 13.26
C ASN A 336 6.38 -5.88 14.01
N TYR A 337 5.07 -5.66 14.06
CA TYR A 337 4.43 -4.58 14.79
C TYR A 337 4.17 -4.89 16.26
N GLU A 338 4.29 -6.16 16.69
CA GLU A 338 3.99 -6.62 18.05
C GLU A 338 2.56 -6.27 18.48
N ILE A 339 1.59 -6.57 17.60
CA ILE A 339 0.18 -6.23 17.79
C ILE A 339 -0.72 -7.46 17.80
N ASP A 340 -1.79 -7.36 18.60
CA ASP A 340 -2.90 -8.31 18.58
C ASP A 340 -4.03 -7.77 17.72
N LEU A 341 -4.38 -8.50 16.65
CA LEU A 341 -5.50 -8.12 15.80
C LEU A 341 -6.81 -8.71 16.32
N PRO A 342 -7.94 -8.00 16.13
CA PRO A 342 -9.23 -8.57 16.39
C PRO A 342 -9.44 -9.86 15.60
N GLN A 343 -9.99 -10.88 16.25
CA GLN A 343 -10.29 -12.16 15.60
C GLN A 343 -11.35 -11.95 14.52
N LYS A 344 -10.95 -12.09 13.25
CA LYS A 344 -11.83 -11.91 12.09
C LYS A 344 -11.49 -12.89 10.99
N ASN A 345 -12.39 -13.82 10.70
CA ASN A 345 -12.19 -14.79 9.63
C ASN A 345 -12.88 -14.30 8.36
N VAL A 346 -12.09 -14.01 7.33
CA VAL A 346 -12.59 -13.52 6.04
C VAL A 346 -12.54 -14.66 5.04
N LYS A 347 -13.70 -15.08 4.54
CA LYS A 347 -13.84 -16.24 3.67
C LYS A 347 -14.00 -15.80 2.22
N PHE A 348 -13.27 -16.43 1.32
CA PHE A 348 -13.36 -16.20 -0.12
C PHE A 348 -13.69 -17.49 -0.84
N ILE A 349 -14.46 -17.38 -1.91
CA ILE A 349 -14.85 -18.51 -2.76
C ILE A 349 -14.35 -18.28 -4.17
N LYS A 350 -14.00 -19.38 -4.84
CA LYS A 350 -13.63 -19.35 -6.25
C LYS A 350 -14.87 -19.13 -7.10
N LYS A 351 -15.09 -17.88 -7.50
CA LYS A 351 -16.25 -17.42 -8.25
C LYS A 351 -15.84 -16.15 -8.99
N ASP A 352 -16.01 -16.17 -10.30
CA ASP A 352 -15.75 -15.01 -11.13
C ASP A 352 -16.74 -13.89 -10.78
N PHE A 353 -16.23 -12.66 -10.69
CA PHE A 353 -17.04 -11.46 -10.54
C PHE A 353 -16.42 -10.28 -11.29
N GLU A 354 -17.25 -9.29 -11.58
CA GLU A 354 -16.79 -8.04 -12.17
C GLU A 354 -16.63 -6.95 -11.11
N VAL A 355 -15.50 -6.25 -11.14
CA VAL A 355 -15.29 -5.09 -10.28
C VAL A 355 -16.04 -3.91 -10.88
N SER A 356 -16.87 -3.23 -10.07
CA SER A 356 -17.68 -2.10 -10.52
C SER A 356 -16.82 -0.94 -11.02
N ASP A 357 -17.19 -0.41 -12.19
CA ASP A 357 -16.52 0.73 -12.79
C ASP A 357 -16.70 2.02 -11.97
N LYS A 358 -17.73 2.14 -11.11
CA LYS A 358 -18.19 3.42 -10.52
C LYS A 358 -19.04 3.23 -9.23
N LYS A 359 -18.79 4.04 -8.18
CA LYS A 359 -19.74 4.27 -7.08
C LYS A 359 -19.93 5.78 -6.86
N GLU A 360 -21.18 6.22 -6.80
CA GLU A 360 -21.51 7.61 -6.46
C GLU A 360 -21.21 7.87 -4.98
N LEU A 361 -20.59 9.01 -4.70
CA LEU A 361 -20.45 9.52 -3.34
C LEU A 361 -21.80 10.01 -2.79
N PRO A 362 -22.05 9.92 -1.47
CA PRO A 362 -23.23 10.51 -0.85
C PRO A 362 -23.39 12.00 -1.22
N TYR A 363 -24.64 12.47 -1.33
CA TYR A 363 -24.98 13.81 -1.83
C TYR A 363 -24.36 14.95 -1.00
N ASP A 364 -24.04 14.71 0.26
CA ASP A 364 -23.56 15.71 1.23
C ASP A 364 -22.08 16.13 1.02
N TYR A 365 -21.44 15.67 -0.06
CA TYR A 365 -20.03 15.96 -0.36
C TYR A 365 -19.75 17.44 -0.72
N PHE A 366 -20.76 18.27 -1.06
CA PHE A 366 -20.51 19.65 -1.51
C PHE A 366 -21.56 20.69 -1.07
N ILE A 367 -21.07 21.85 -0.60
CA ILE A 367 -21.82 23.11 -0.44
C ILE A 367 -22.16 23.74 -1.80
N ASN A 368 -21.61 23.22 -2.91
CA ASN A 368 -21.77 23.76 -4.25
C ASN A 368 -22.58 22.82 -5.17
N PRO A 369 -23.83 23.17 -5.53
CA PRO A 369 -24.70 22.34 -6.37
C PRO A 369 -24.25 22.21 -7.84
N ASN A 370 -23.17 22.90 -8.25
CA ASN A 370 -22.69 22.90 -9.64
C ASN A 370 -21.47 21.99 -9.89
N VAL A 371 -20.92 21.32 -8.87
CA VAL A 371 -19.83 20.35 -9.05
C VAL A 371 -20.45 18.97 -9.26
N ARG A 372 -20.22 18.35 -10.43
CA ARG A 372 -20.73 17.00 -10.74
C ARG A 372 -20.27 16.01 -9.66
N LYS A 373 -21.14 15.05 -9.35
CA LYS A 373 -20.87 13.88 -8.49
C LYS A 373 -19.61 13.16 -8.98
N GLU A 374 -18.47 13.31 -8.32
CA GLU A 374 -17.25 12.64 -8.78
C GLU A 374 -17.01 11.34 -8.01
N LEU A 375 -16.86 10.29 -8.79
CA LEU A 375 -16.84 8.90 -8.36
C LEU A 375 -15.49 8.56 -7.71
N ILE A 376 -15.48 7.52 -6.90
CA ILE A 376 -14.28 6.77 -6.51
C ILE A 376 -14.48 5.37 -7.06
N THR A 377 -13.46 4.71 -7.60
CA THR A 377 -13.64 3.38 -8.19
C THR A 377 -12.40 2.52 -7.97
N PRO A 378 -12.55 1.22 -7.62
CA PRO A 378 -11.44 0.27 -7.62
C PRO A 378 -11.15 -0.32 -9.02
N ALA A 379 -12.19 -0.54 -9.85
CA ALA A 379 -12.07 -1.28 -11.11
C ALA A 379 -11.44 -0.47 -12.23
N LYS A 380 -12.10 0.63 -12.63
CA LYS A 380 -11.70 1.46 -13.77
C LYS A 380 -10.36 2.18 -13.53
N LEU A 381 -9.96 2.25 -12.27
CA LEU A 381 -8.90 3.08 -11.71
C LEU A 381 -7.61 2.29 -11.41
N PHE A 382 -7.63 0.95 -11.49
CA PHE A 382 -6.44 0.17 -11.16
C PHE A 382 -6.22 -1.07 -12.03
N LEU A 383 -7.27 -1.67 -12.61
CA LEU A 383 -7.17 -2.91 -13.36
C LEU A 383 -7.88 -2.76 -14.71
N TRP A 384 -7.13 -2.96 -15.80
CA TRP A 384 -7.73 -3.15 -17.13
C TRP A 384 -8.62 -4.41 -17.14
N TRP A 385 -8.35 -5.31 -16.21
CA TRP A 385 -9.10 -6.54 -15.98
C TRP A 385 -10.31 -6.25 -15.11
N LYS A 386 -11.49 -6.34 -15.72
CA LYS A 386 -12.73 -6.24 -14.98
C LYS A 386 -13.00 -7.48 -14.13
N LYS A 387 -12.33 -8.60 -14.41
CA LYS A 387 -12.66 -9.92 -13.87
C LYS A 387 -11.60 -10.47 -12.91
N LEU A 388 -12.05 -10.82 -11.71
CA LEU A 388 -11.31 -11.52 -10.67
C LEU A 388 -11.99 -12.88 -10.39
N ALA A 389 -11.21 -13.89 -10.02
CA ALA A 389 -11.67 -15.28 -9.86
C ALA A 389 -12.03 -15.66 -8.41
N TRP A 390 -11.87 -14.74 -7.46
CA TRP A 390 -12.05 -14.97 -6.02
C TRP A 390 -12.95 -13.92 -5.40
N ASP A 391 -14.18 -14.27 -5.05
CA ASP A 391 -15.18 -13.37 -4.48
C ASP A 391 -15.29 -13.53 -2.95
N LEU A 392 -15.76 -12.50 -2.26
CA LEU A 392 -16.01 -12.54 -0.82
C LEU A 392 -17.25 -13.40 -0.53
N LYS A 393 -17.13 -14.40 0.35
CA LYS A 393 -18.24 -15.28 0.70
C LYS A 393 -19.16 -14.62 1.73
N GLY A 394 -20.44 -14.47 1.38
CA GLY A 394 -21.49 -14.08 2.32
C GLY A 394 -21.64 -12.58 2.59
N LYS A 395 -20.88 -11.73 1.89
CA LYS A 395 -21.04 -10.27 1.89
C LYS A 395 -20.81 -9.76 0.47
N ASN A 396 -21.74 -8.97 -0.06
CA ASN A 396 -21.50 -8.22 -1.29
C ASN A 396 -20.78 -6.93 -0.92
N LEU A 397 -19.61 -6.69 -1.51
CA LEU A 397 -18.97 -5.39 -1.37
C LEU A 397 -19.70 -4.38 -2.28
N PRO A 398 -19.75 -3.09 -1.93
CA PRO A 398 -20.36 -2.07 -2.78
C PRO A 398 -19.71 -1.91 -4.17
N TRP A 399 -18.62 -2.64 -4.42
CA TRP A 399 -17.72 -2.55 -5.56
C TRP A 399 -17.72 -3.80 -6.44
N THR A 400 -18.59 -4.77 -6.16
CA THR A 400 -18.72 -6.04 -6.90
C THR A 400 -20.06 -6.05 -7.62
N ILE A 401 -20.07 -6.39 -8.92
CA ILE A 401 -21.28 -6.54 -9.76
C ILE A 401 -21.54 -8.01 -10.04
#